data_AF-A0A356S597-F1
#
_entry.id   AF-A0A356S597-F1
#
_cell.length_a   1.000
_cell.length_b   1.000
_cell.length_c   1.000
_cell.angle_alpha   90.00
_cell.angle_beta   90.00
_cell.angle_gamma   90.00
#
_symmetry.space_group_name_H-M   'P 1'
#
loop_
_entity.id
_entity.type
_entity.pdbx_description
1 polymer ?
#
loop_
_entity_poly.entity_id
_entity_poly.type
_entity_poly.pdbx_seq_one_letter_code
_entity_poly.pdbx_strand_id
1 'polypeptide(L)'
;MEDDVIRGALVTHEGEITWPPPPPKIKAIAAAAPQKKEAEESPEEKAARELAEMKKSLNRTGLLLGIGGVLCLALGTVAPPSFMQHFIVFVLSVFIGFHVIWGVAHSLHTPLMAITNAISSIIIVGALLQIVSGSFLVILLAAISVFMASVNIFGGFLV
;
A
#
# COMPACT_ATOMS: atom_id res chain seq x y z
N MET A 1 -32.07 -9.36 -33.30
CA MET A 1 -32.24 -8.15 -32.45
C MET A 1 -32.50 -8.58 -31.00
N GLU A 2 -31.50 -9.12 -30.31
CA GLU A 2 -31.65 -9.61 -28.93
C GLU A 2 -31.14 -8.60 -27.88
N ASP A 3 -30.29 -7.66 -28.30
CA ASP A 3 -29.83 -6.54 -27.48
C ASP A 3 -30.88 -5.43 -27.44
N ASP A 4 -31.34 -5.08 -26.23
CA ASP A 4 -32.37 -4.08 -25.98
C ASP A 4 -31.95 -2.67 -26.44
N VAL A 5 -30.65 -2.33 -26.37
CA VAL A 5 -30.11 -1.03 -26.79
C VAL A 5 -30.13 -0.93 -28.31
N ILE A 6 -29.69 -1.98 -28.99
CA ILE A 6 -29.68 -2.03 -30.46
C ILE A 6 -31.13 -2.02 -30.99
N ARG A 7 -32.05 -2.80 -30.40
CA ARG A 7 -33.46 -2.82 -30.82
C ARG A 7 -34.18 -1.48 -30.57
N GLY A 8 -33.83 -0.79 -29.48
CA GLY A 8 -34.43 0.50 -29.13
C GLY A 8 -33.98 1.67 -30.01
N ALA A 9 -32.77 1.60 -30.58
CA ALA A 9 -32.18 2.68 -31.38
C ALA A 9 -32.55 2.64 -32.89
N LEU A 10 -33.07 1.51 -33.39
CA LEU A 10 -33.42 1.34 -34.80
C LEU A 10 -34.87 1.77 -35.11
N VAL A 11 -35.04 2.56 -36.17
CA VAL A 11 -36.35 3.03 -36.68
C VAL A 11 -36.86 2.16 -37.85
N THR A 12 -35.95 1.56 -38.62
CA THR A 12 -36.23 0.63 -39.72
C THR A 12 -35.24 -0.52 -39.71
N HIS A 13 -35.68 -1.74 -40.02
CA HIS A 13 -34.82 -2.92 -40.14
C HIS A 13 -35.29 -3.78 -41.32
N GLU A 14 -34.39 -4.14 -42.23
CA GLU A 14 -34.69 -4.99 -43.42
C GLU A 14 -35.87 -4.49 -44.28
N GLY A 15 -36.02 -3.15 -44.39
CA GLY A 15 -37.08 -2.53 -45.19
C GLY A 15 -38.41 -2.36 -44.47
N GLU A 16 -38.56 -2.88 -43.26
CA GLU A 16 -39.76 -2.69 -42.43
C GLU A 16 -39.55 -1.61 -41.36
N ILE A 17 -40.60 -0.84 -41.08
CA ILE A 17 -40.60 0.19 -40.03
C ILE A 17 -40.77 -0.50 -38.68
N THR A 18 -39.77 -0.39 -37.81
CA THR A 18 -39.71 -1.07 -36.51
C THR A 18 -40.04 -0.14 -35.34
N TRP A 19 -40.58 1.04 -35.64
CA TRP A 19 -41.08 2.04 -34.71
C TRP A 19 -42.57 1.81 -34.39
N PRO A 20 -43.02 1.93 -33.13
CA PRO A 20 -42.27 2.34 -31.93
C PRO A 20 -41.46 1.20 -31.29
N PRO A 21 -40.33 1.51 -30.63
CA PRO A 21 -39.48 0.50 -30.01
C PRO A 21 -40.23 -0.20 -28.85
N PRO A 22 -40.06 -1.53 -28.71
CA PRO A 22 -40.62 -2.26 -27.57
C PRO A 22 -40.01 -1.74 -26.26
N PRO A 23 -40.76 -1.76 -25.15
CA PRO A 23 -40.25 -1.33 -23.85
C PRO A 23 -39.05 -2.19 -23.44
N PRO A 24 -37.96 -1.57 -22.92
CA PRO A 24 -36.75 -2.29 -22.53
C PRO A 24 -37.07 -3.32 -21.45
N LYS A 25 -36.54 -4.54 -21.59
CA LYS A 25 -36.81 -5.64 -20.65
C LYS A 25 -36.10 -5.42 -19.33
N ILE A 26 -34.99 -4.71 -19.34
CA ILE A 26 -34.25 -4.31 -18.14
C ILE A 26 -34.79 -2.96 -17.67
N LYS A 27 -35.61 -3.00 -16.62
CA LYS A 27 -35.96 -1.78 -15.86
C LYS A 27 -34.65 -1.10 -15.48
N ALA A 28 -34.52 0.19 -15.82
CA ALA A 28 -33.38 1.02 -15.45
C ALA A 28 -32.98 0.69 -14.01
N ILE A 29 -31.69 0.38 -13.81
CA ILE A 29 -31.11 0.12 -12.49
C ILE A 29 -31.58 1.27 -11.61
N ALA A 30 -32.47 0.95 -10.68
CA ALA A 30 -33.13 1.92 -9.84
C ALA A 30 -32.08 2.86 -9.26
N ALA A 31 -32.36 4.16 -9.29
CA ALA A 31 -31.58 5.18 -8.58
C ALA A 31 -31.10 4.59 -7.26
N ALA A 32 -29.78 4.64 -7.03
CA ALA A 32 -29.14 4.09 -5.85
C ALA A 32 -29.99 4.43 -4.63
N ALA A 33 -30.38 3.39 -3.87
CA ALA A 33 -31.21 3.56 -2.69
C ALA A 33 -30.63 4.71 -1.85
N PRO A 34 -31.47 5.63 -1.33
CA PRO A 34 -30.98 6.73 -0.54
C PRO A 34 -30.17 6.15 0.61
N GLN A 35 -28.86 6.43 0.61
CA GLN A 35 -27.99 6.04 1.71
C GLN A 35 -28.63 6.61 2.98
N LYS A 36 -28.91 5.70 3.92
CA LYS A 36 -29.50 6.01 5.20
C LYS A 36 -28.61 7.10 5.82
N LYS A 37 -29.11 8.34 5.90
CA LYS A 37 -28.43 9.41 6.63
C LYS A 37 -28.16 8.87 8.02
N GLU A 38 -26.88 8.63 8.33
CA GLU A 38 -26.45 8.34 9.68
C GLU A 38 -27.02 9.45 10.57
N ALA A 39 -27.62 9.06 11.69
CA ALA A 39 -28.27 9.99 12.59
C ALA A 39 -27.27 11.11 12.94
N GLU A 40 -27.62 12.36 12.64
CA GLU A 40 -26.81 13.51 13.03
C GLU A 40 -26.84 13.58 14.56
N GLU A 41 -25.78 13.07 15.19
CA GLU A 41 -25.62 13.16 16.64
C GLU A 41 -25.64 14.62 17.10
N SER A 42 -26.15 14.82 18.32
CA SER A 42 -26.17 16.13 18.98
C SER A 42 -24.75 16.71 19.05
N PRO A 43 -24.56 18.05 18.93
CA PRO A 43 -23.25 18.70 19.09
C PRO A 43 -22.51 18.30 20.38
N GLU A 44 -23.25 18.03 21.45
CA GLU A 44 -22.69 17.58 22.74
C GLU A 44 -22.21 16.13 22.73
N GLU A 45 -22.93 15.23 22.04
CA GLU A 45 -22.56 13.82 21.88
C GLU A 45 -21.35 13.67 20.95
N LYS A 46 -21.27 14.50 19.90
CA LYS A 46 -20.09 14.61 19.03
C LYS A 46 -18.88 15.10 19.81
N ALA A 47 -19.02 16.17 20.59
CA ALA A 47 -17.95 16.69 21.43
C ALA A 47 -17.48 15.66 22.47
N ALA A 48 -18.41 14.94 23.12
CA ALA A 48 -18.08 13.90 24.08
C ALA A 48 -17.34 12.71 23.43
N ARG A 49 -17.76 12.26 22.23
CA ARG A 49 -17.04 11.23 21.48
C ARG A 49 -15.66 11.69 21.06
N GLU A 50 -15.53 12.88 20.48
CA GLU A 50 -14.24 13.43 20.07
C GLU A 50 -13.26 13.52 21.24
N LEU A 51 -13.73 13.94 22.42
CA LEU A 51 -12.92 14.02 23.64
C LEU A 51 -12.53 12.62 24.15
N ALA A 52 -13.43 11.64 24.06
CA ALA A 52 -13.14 10.24 24.38
C ALA A 52 -12.15 9.61 23.40
N GLU A 53 -12.28 9.88 22.10
CA GLU A 53 -11.36 9.44 21.05
C GLU A 53 -9.99 10.09 21.19
N MET A 54 -9.95 11.38 21.53
CA MET A 54 -8.71 12.12 21.79
C MET A 54 -8.00 11.58 23.04
N LYS A 55 -8.73 11.33 24.13
CA LYS A 55 -8.17 10.68 25.34
C LYS A 55 -7.68 9.26 25.04
N LYS A 56 -8.43 8.47 24.28
CA LYS A 56 -8.03 7.11 23.87
C LYS A 56 -6.79 7.13 22.99
N SER A 57 -6.72 8.06 22.04
CA SER A 57 -5.57 8.28 21.17
C SER A 57 -4.34 8.72 21.96
N LEU A 58 -4.50 9.64 22.91
CA LEU A 58 -3.43 10.12 23.78
C LEU A 58 -2.91 9.01 24.69
N ASN A 59 -3.80 8.23 25.32
CA ASN A 59 -3.41 7.09 26.15
C ASN A 59 -2.68 6.02 25.33
N ARG A 60 -3.16 5.72 24.11
CA ARG A 60 -2.50 4.76 23.22
C ARG A 60 -1.12 5.25 22.77
N THR A 61 -1.03 6.51 22.36
CA THR A 61 0.24 7.13 21.95
C THR A 61 1.23 7.20 23.11
N GLY A 62 0.78 7.61 24.29
CA GLY A 62 1.59 7.62 25.51
C GLY A 62 2.07 6.22 25.92
N LEU A 63 1.20 5.22 25.80
CA LEU A 63 1.58 3.82 26.04
C LEU A 63 2.64 3.34 25.03
N LEU A 64 2.46 3.60 23.74
CA LEU A 64 3.41 3.21 22.70
C LEU A 64 4.77 3.91 22.87
N LEU A 65 4.76 5.20 23.22
CA LEU A 65 5.98 5.95 23.53
C LEU A 65 6.66 5.43 24.80
N GLY A 66 5.88 5.09 25.83
CA GLY A 66 6.40 4.49 27.06
C GLY A 66 7.08 3.15 26.80
N ILE A 67 6.41 2.25 26.08
CA ILE A 67 6.97 0.95 25.69
C ILE A 67 8.22 1.15 24.81
N GLY A 68 8.15 2.01 23.80
CA GLY A 68 9.28 2.30 22.92
C GLY A 68 10.48 2.87 23.67
N GLY A 69 10.25 3.79 24.61
CA GLY A 69 11.29 4.35 25.47
C GLY A 69 11.96 3.31 26.35
N VAL A 70 11.19 2.44 27.01
CA VAL A 70 11.72 1.34 27.83
C VAL A 70 12.54 0.36 26.97
N LEU A 71 12.05 0.00 25.78
CA LEU A 71 12.77 -0.88 24.86
C LEU A 71 14.09 -0.26 24.39
N CYS A 72 14.09 1.02 24.04
CA CYS A 72 15.31 1.73 23.65
C CYS A 72 16.33 1.81 24.79
N LEU A 73 15.87 2.06 26.02
CA LEU A 73 16.74 2.06 27.20
C LEU A 73 17.33 0.67 27.47
N ALA A 74 16.52 -0.38 27.39
CA ALA A 74 16.97 -1.75 27.58
C ALA A 74 17.96 -2.19 26.48
N LEU A 75 17.73 -1.78 25.23
CA LEU A 75 18.69 -2.01 24.15
C LEU A 75 20.01 -1.27 24.40
N GLY A 76 19.95 -0.03 24.89
CA GLY A 76 21.13 0.78 25.18
C GLY A 76 22.03 0.22 26.29
N THR A 77 21.52 -0.61 27.20
CA THR A 77 22.34 -1.25 28.24
C THR A 77 23.09 -2.49 27.77
N VAL A 78 22.64 -3.13 26.69
CA VAL A 78 23.20 -4.40 26.19
C VAL A 78 23.95 -4.23 24.86
N ALA A 79 23.58 -3.25 24.04
CA ALA A 79 24.07 -3.12 22.69
C ALA A 79 25.46 -2.44 22.59
N PRO A 80 26.33 -2.90 21.67
CA PRO A 80 27.59 -2.23 21.36
C PRO A 80 27.40 -0.81 20.79
N PRO A 81 28.38 0.10 20.93
CA PRO A 81 28.30 1.45 20.36
C PRO A 81 28.06 1.49 18.84
N SER A 82 28.67 0.57 18.09
CA SER A 82 28.49 0.46 16.64
C SER A 82 27.05 0.08 16.26
N PHE A 83 26.42 -0.80 17.04
CA PHE A 83 25.00 -1.13 16.85
C PHE A 83 24.13 0.09 17.07
N MET A 84 24.38 0.87 18.12
CA MET A 84 23.60 2.09 18.41
C MET A 84 23.70 3.11 17.27
N GLN A 85 24.87 3.27 16.64
CA GLN A 85 25.02 4.12 15.47
C GLN A 85 24.17 3.64 14.30
N HIS A 86 24.21 2.35 13.96
CA HIS A 86 23.38 1.78 12.90
C HIS A 86 21.88 1.84 13.23
N PHE A 87 21.51 1.64 14.49
CA PHE A 87 20.14 1.70 14.95
C PHE A 87 19.55 3.11 14.82
N ILE A 88 20.32 4.15 15.17
CA ILE A 88 19.89 5.55 14.97
C ILE A 88 19.67 5.83 13.47
N VAL A 89 20.59 5.42 12.61
CA VAL A 89 20.44 5.58 11.15
C VAL A 89 19.21 4.83 10.64
N PHE A 90 18.95 3.62 11.14
CA PHE A 90 17.76 2.84 10.81
C PHE A 90 16.46 3.54 11.23
N VAL A 91 16.38 4.06 12.46
CA VAL A 91 15.19 4.77 12.93
C VAL A 91 14.94 6.04 12.11
N LEU A 92 15.99 6.84 11.87
CA LEU A 92 15.87 8.07 11.06
C LEU A 92 15.49 7.77 9.61
N SER A 93 15.98 6.68 9.02
CA SER A 93 15.62 6.30 7.64
C SER A 93 14.15 5.88 7.52
N VAL A 94 13.56 5.27 8.56
CA VAL A 94 12.11 4.99 8.60
C VAL A 94 11.28 6.27 8.60
N PHE A 95 11.67 7.28 9.40
CA PHE A 95 10.98 8.57 9.41
C PHE A 95 11.05 9.28 8.05
N ILE A 96 12.22 9.24 7.39
CA ILE A 96 12.40 9.79 6.06
C ILE A 96 11.55 9.01 5.04
N GLY A 97 11.60 7.69 5.08
CA GLY A 97 10.82 6.82 4.17
C GLY A 97 9.32 7.10 4.25
N PHE A 98 8.78 7.24 5.46
CA PHE A 98 7.38 7.61 5.67
C PHE A 98 7.03 8.94 4.99
N HIS A 99 7.83 9.99 5.22
CA HIS A 99 7.57 11.32 4.63
C HIS A 99 7.67 11.34 3.11
N VAL A 100 8.60 10.58 2.54
CA VAL A 100 8.81 10.51 1.09
C VAL A 100 7.64 9.81 0.40
N ILE A 101 7.03 8.80 1.03
CA ILE A 101 5.96 7.99 0.42
C ILE A 101 4.56 8.59 0.65
N TRP A 102 4.36 9.35 1.74
CA TRP A 102 3.04 9.86 2.14
C TRP A 102 2.41 10.83 1.11
N GLY A 103 3.21 11.52 0.31
CA GLY A 103 2.76 12.55 -0.65
C GLY A 103 2.73 12.12 -2.11
N VAL A 104 2.85 10.82 -2.41
CA VAL A 104 2.96 10.35 -3.81
C VAL A 104 1.60 10.42 -4.51
N ALA A 105 1.56 10.94 -5.74
CA ALA A 105 0.35 11.00 -6.55
C ALA A 105 -0.23 9.59 -6.78
N HIS A 106 -1.56 9.46 -6.79
CA HIS A 106 -2.21 8.15 -6.91
C HIS A 106 -1.81 7.39 -8.19
N SER A 107 -1.60 8.11 -9.30
CA SER A 107 -1.14 7.56 -10.58
C SER A 107 0.24 6.90 -10.49
N LEU A 108 1.03 7.20 -9.46
CA LEU A 108 2.39 6.72 -9.28
C LEU A 108 2.48 5.56 -8.29
N HIS A 109 1.40 5.09 -7.67
CA HIS A 109 1.50 3.96 -6.74
C HIS A 109 2.00 2.66 -7.39
N THR A 110 1.60 2.37 -8.63
CA THR A 110 2.10 1.19 -9.36
C THR A 110 3.58 1.35 -9.74
N PRO A 111 4.02 2.47 -10.35
CA PRO A 111 5.45 2.75 -10.53
C PRO A 111 6.26 2.73 -9.22
N LEU A 112 5.71 3.24 -8.13
CA LEU A 112 6.36 3.24 -6.82
C LEU A 112 6.54 1.82 -6.28
N MET A 113 5.56 0.94 -6.49
CA MET A 113 5.67 -0.47 -6.13
C MET A 113 6.81 -1.14 -6.91
N ALA A 114 6.94 -0.86 -8.22
CA ALA A 114 8.03 -1.37 -9.03
C ALA A 114 9.41 -0.89 -8.53
N ILE A 115 9.55 0.41 -8.27
CA ILE A 115 10.81 1.00 -7.80
C ILE A 115 11.20 0.45 -6.42
N THR A 116 10.24 0.32 -5.49
CA THR A 116 10.53 -0.24 -4.16
C THR A 116 10.95 -1.71 -4.24
N ASN A 117 10.40 -2.49 -5.18
CA ASN A 117 10.89 -3.84 -5.46
C ASN A 117 12.34 -3.83 -5.97
N ALA A 118 12.66 -2.95 -6.92
CA ALA A 118 14.03 -2.81 -7.43
C ALA A 118 15.03 -2.45 -6.31
N ILE A 119 14.69 -1.47 -5.47
CA ILE A 119 15.54 -1.00 -4.35
C ILE A 119 15.73 -2.08 -3.29
N SER A 120 14.73 -2.93 -3.04
CA SER A 120 14.83 -4.03 -2.07
C SER A 120 15.97 -5.01 -2.39
N SER A 121 16.44 -5.02 -3.64
CA SER A 121 17.57 -5.83 -4.11
C SER A 121 18.93 -5.37 -3.59
N ILE A 122 18.99 -4.38 -2.69
CA ILE A 122 20.20 -3.99 -1.95
C ILE A 122 20.89 -5.16 -1.24
N ILE A 123 20.16 -6.27 -1.01
CA ILE A 123 20.70 -7.55 -0.54
C ILE A 123 21.88 -8.06 -1.39
N ILE A 124 21.99 -7.63 -2.65
CA ILE A 124 23.13 -7.97 -3.52
C ILE A 124 24.47 -7.56 -2.91
N VAL A 125 24.51 -6.46 -2.15
CA VAL A 125 25.73 -6.01 -1.45
C VAL A 125 26.17 -7.06 -0.43
N GLY A 126 25.22 -7.60 0.35
CA GLY A 126 25.52 -8.67 1.32
C GLY A 126 26.00 -9.95 0.63
N ALA A 127 25.41 -10.32 -0.50
CA ALA A 127 25.82 -11.49 -1.26
C ALA A 127 27.24 -11.34 -1.85
N LEU A 128 27.58 -10.15 -2.39
CA LEU A 128 28.91 -9.86 -2.91
C LEU A 128 30.00 -9.94 -1.83
N LEU A 129 29.70 -9.55 -0.59
CA LEU A 129 30.65 -9.70 0.52
C LEU A 129 30.96 -11.18 0.85
N GLN A 130 30.06 -12.10 0.53
CA GLN A 130 30.19 -13.53 0.84
C GLN A 130 30.82 -14.36 -0.30
N ILE A 131 31.03 -13.76 -1.48
CA ILE A 131 31.51 -14.50 -2.66
C ILE A 131 32.97 -14.99 -2.53
N VAL A 132 33.73 -14.40 -1.61
CA VAL A 132 35.13 -14.75 -1.31
C VAL A 132 35.23 -15.68 -0.08
N SER A 133 34.12 -16.31 0.33
CA SER A 133 34.12 -17.21 1.49
C SER A 133 34.97 -18.46 1.26
N GLY A 134 35.58 -19.02 2.31
CA GLY A 134 36.34 -20.28 2.24
C GLY A 134 35.47 -21.53 2.13
N SER A 135 34.14 -21.40 2.29
CA SER A 135 33.20 -22.52 2.20
C SER A 135 32.51 -22.55 0.84
N PHE A 136 32.65 -23.65 0.11
CA PHE A 136 31.98 -23.85 -1.18
C PHE A 136 30.47 -23.64 -1.08
N LEU A 137 29.84 -24.10 0.00
CA LEU A 137 28.41 -23.93 0.22
C LEU A 137 28.03 -22.45 0.32
N VAL A 138 28.83 -21.64 1.02
CA VAL A 138 28.58 -20.20 1.17
C VAL A 138 28.77 -19.48 -0.16
N ILE A 139 29.81 -19.82 -0.92
CA ILE A 139 30.02 -19.27 -2.28
C ILE A 139 28.83 -19.60 -3.17
N LEU A 140 28.33 -20.84 -3.15
CA LEU A 140 27.19 -21.27 -3.97
C LEU A 140 25.93 -20.49 -3.61
N LEU A 141 25.63 -20.36 -2.32
CA LEU A 141 24.48 -19.57 -1.86
C LEU A 141 24.63 -18.09 -2.22
N ALA A 142 25.81 -17.52 -2.07
CA ALA A 142 26.10 -16.14 -2.47
C ALA A 142 25.90 -15.93 -3.98
N ALA A 143 26.36 -16.86 -4.82
CA ALA A 143 26.17 -16.79 -6.26
C ALA A 143 24.68 -16.84 -6.66
N ILE A 144 23.89 -17.71 -6.02
CA ILE A 144 22.44 -17.77 -6.22
C ILE A 144 21.77 -16.48 -5.76
N SER A 145 22.16 -15.93 -4.60
CA SER A 145 21.65 -14.66 -4.09
C SER A 145 21.96 -13.50 -5.04
N VAL A 146 23.17 -13.42 -5.60
CA VAL A 146 23.53 -12.41 -6.61
C VAL A 146 22.68 -12.56 -7.86
N PHE A 147 22.49 -13.78 -8.37
CA PHE A 147 21.65 -14.03 -9.54
C PHE A 147 20.21 -13.58 -9.30
N MET A 148 19.59 -14.00 -8.20
CA MET A 148 18.22 -13.64 -7.83
C MET A 148 18.05 -12.12 -7.62
N ALA A 149 18.98 -11.48 -6.90
CA ALA A 149 18.96 -10.05 -6.70
C ALA A 149 19.11 -9.29 -8.03
N SER A 150 19.95 -9.78 -8.94
CA SER A 150 20.12 -9.16 -10.26
C SER A 150 18.83 -9.21 -11.08
N VAL A 151 18.13 -10.36 -11.10
CA VAL A 151 16.83 -10.47 -11.77
C VAL A 151 15.83 -9.46 -11.21
N ASN A 152 15.80 -9.27 -9.89
CA ASN A 152 14.90 -8.29 -9.27
C ASN A 152 15.30 -6.83 -9.61
N ILE A 153 16.60 -6.49 -9.62
CA ILE A 153 17.08 -5.18 -10.08
C ILE A 153 16.59 -4.88 -11.50
N PHE A 154 16.87 -5.77 -12.45
CA PHE A 154 16.46 -5.56 -13.85
C PHE A 154 14.94 -5.57 -14.00
N GLY A 155 14.25 -6.51 -13.37
CA GLY A 155 12.79 -6.59 -13.42
C GLY A 155 12.10 -5.37 -12.82
N GLY A 156 12.63 -4.80 -11.74
CA GLY A 156 12.03 -3.64 -11.07
C GLY A 156 12.30 -2.31 -11.78
N PHE A 157 13.41 -2.16 -12.53
CA PHE A 157 13.71 -0.93 -13.28
C PHE A 157 13.21 -0.92 -14.73
N LEU A 158 12.89 -2.09 -15.31
CA LEU A 158 12.41 -2.22 -16.70
C LEU A 158 10.89 -2.31 -16.84
N VAL A 159 10.13 -2.36 -15.72
CA VAL A 159 8.67 -2.55 -15.71
C VAL A 159 7.89 -1.23 -15.84
#